data_AF-A0A2E6QGQ9-F1
#
_entry.id   AF-A0A2E6QGQ9-F1
#
_cell.length_a   1.000
_cell.length_b   1.000
_cell.length_c   1.000
_cell.angle_alpha   90.00
_cell.angle_beta   90.00
_cell.angle_gamma   90.00
#
_symmetry.space_group_name_H-M   'P 1'
#
loop_
_entity.id
_entity.type
_entity.pdbx_description
1 polymer ?
#
loop_
_entity_poly.entity_id
_entity_poly.type
_entity_poly.pdbx_seq_one_letter_code
_entity_poly.pdbx_strand_id
1 'polypeptide(L)'
;MPASFGSRRKGGGCSSPTRWNGETVRGPERRRPPEDPVNGSHRRQRRPLAFRLHSLLGLKLSLLTLFVCLTGTLAVVSDEIDWLLRPAVRATATDTPATWGEQLAAARRAYPGHVITFAIAGEEPYLATRFSATDRSGDQRVIYVDPAGAVVRGEADWISVVSVLRALHYLLFAPGDWGFFLVTSLGGVLAGALVTGLITYKKFWRGFFRLPRTAKGARVLWGDVHRLIGLWSIWFVFLMAVTSLWYLGERVLYRAGVDLDVPRPAIAEEVLDAMGPEVPRPLPLDSLIARASVALPGLSVRQLWLPTEPESPLAVRGQAAAWLVRDRANGVEVNPLTGAIMAVDRVEDMTPLGRWVQTADPLHFGDFAGLASKLVWVGFGLLLSLSALTGVLIYLRRLRSAPSLIRLRFLGPLRWPSLVAVGIVPVGCFLLFWLPGTAADGLGAHAAGSGPVGRWQAEAGADRSPARNDDRPVRWRVRLCVGCYDLLREAALAYGDAAGPDPAARRRLAGDANRLSAVLPPLSSQEAPRRLWLVLRDWSGAEHTVSWPLFEPKTD
;
A
#
# COMPACT_ATOMS: atom_id res chain seq x y z
N MET A 1 45.36 -2.61 -50.69
CA MET A 1 46.23 -2.81 -51.86
C MET A 1 45.90 -4.17 -52.48
N PRO A 2 45.71 -4.24 -53.80
CA PRO A 2 44.88 -5.27 -54.44
C PRO A 2 45.70 -6.36 -55.15
N ALA A 3 44.94 -7.37 -55.61
CA ALA A 3 45.16 -8.17 -56.82
C ALA A 3 46.31 -9.21 -56.76
N SER A 4 46.33 -10.31 -57.51
CA SER A 4 45.57 -10.77 -58.68
C SER A 4 45.92 -12.27 -58.84
N PHE A 5 44.99 -13.21 -59.03
CA PHE A 5 44.34 -13.63 -60.29
C PHE A 5 45.15 -14.57 -61.21
N GLY A 6 44.47 -15.66 -61.61
CA GLY A 6 44.59 -16.30 -62.93
C GLY A 6 45.17 -17.73 -62.92
N SER A 7 44.69 -18.70 -63.70
CA SER A 7 43.54 -18.77 -64.61
C SER A 7 43.31 -20.22 -65.10
N ARG A 8 42.04 -20.55 -65.36
CA ARG A 8 41.44 -21.27 -66.54
C ARG A 8 41.90 -22.70 -66.91
N ARG A 9 40.98 -23.69 -66.83
CA ARG A 9 40.07 -24.27 -67.90
C ARG A 9 40.80 -25.30 -68.77
N LYS A 10 40.25 -26.40 -69.33
CA LYS A 10 38.95 -27.04 -69.66
C LYS A 10 39.35 -28.53 -70.00
N GLY A 11 38.58 -29.61 -69.96
CA GLY A 11 37.18 -29.90 -70.29
C GLY A 11 37.10 -31.25 -71.04
N GLY A 12 36.01 -32.02 -70.82
CA GLY A 12 35.46 -33.15 -71.64
C GLY A 12 36.32 -34.41 -71.83
N GLY A 13 35.81 -35.63 -72.01
CA GLY A 13 34.46 -36.18 -72.14
C GLY A 13 34.54 -37.69 -72.45
N CYS A 14 33.44 -38.42 -72.21
CA CYS A 14 33.27 -39.89 -72.24
C CYS A 14 33.56 -40.63 -73.55
N SER A 15 33.94 -41.92 -73.45
CA SER A 15 33.28 -43.07 -74.13
C SER A 15 33.92 -44.43 -73.75
N SER A 16 33.07 -45.38 -73.36
CA SER A 16 33.29 -46.85 -73.31
C SER A 16 33.14 -47.46 -74.73
N PRO A 17 33.25 -48.79 -75.04
CA PRO A 17 33.24 -50.00 -74.18
C PRO A 17 34.17 -51.17 -74.64
N THR A 18 34.43 -52.18 -73.80
CA THR A 18 34.51 -53.60 -74.25
C THR A 18 34.47 -54.59 -73.09
N ARG A 19 33.86 -55.74 -73.38
CA ARG A 19 33.42 -56.82 -72.50
C ARG A 19 34.36 -58.01 -72.67
N TRP A 20 34.93 -58.56 -71.60
CA TRP A 20 35.46 -59.93 -71.59
C TRP A 20 35.27 -60.56 -70.20
N ASN A 21 34.60 -61.71 -70.21
CA ASN A 21 34.44 -62.62 -69.08
C ASN A 21 35.73 -63.42 -68.87
N GLY A 22 35.96 -63.85 -67.63
CA GLY A 22 36.70 -65.08 -67.36
C GLY A 22 37.83 -64.95 -66.35
N GLU A 23 37.53 -65.35 -65.11
CA GLU A 23 38.45 -65.91 -64.11
C GLU A 23 39.50 -64.99 -63.47
N THR A 24 39.18 -64.53 -62.25
CA THR A 24 40.20 -64.17 -61.26
C THR A 24 39.82 -64.68 -59.87
N VAL A 25 40.57 -65.71 -59.45
CA VAL A 25 41.18 -65.93 -58.12
C VAL A 25 40.46 -65.33 -56.90
N ARG A 26 40.02 -66.22 -55.99
CA ARG A 26 39.52 -65.88 -54.65
C ARG A 26 40.59 -65.15 -53.83
N GLY A 27 40.35 -63.88 -53.51
CA GLY A 27 41.02 -63.15 -52.44
C GLY A 27 40.32 -63.32 -51.08
N PRO A 28 40.98 -63.05 -49.95
CA PRO A 28 40.47 -63.35 -48.62
C PRO A 28 39.34 -62.41 -48.20
N GLU A 29 38.38 -62.96 -47.46
CA GLU A 29 37.23 -62.27 -46.86
C GLU A 29 37.61 -60.95 -46.18
N ARG A 30 37.00 -59.85 -46.64
CA ARG A 30 36.98 -58.60 -45.89
C ARG A 30 36.16 -58.82 -44.62
N ARG A 31 36.82 -58.86 -43.47
CA ARG A 31 36.16 -58.74 -42.16
C ARG A 31 35.34 -57.45 -42.15
N ARG A 32 34.04 -57.56 -41.85
CA ARG A 32 33.19 -56.40 -41.54
C ARG A 32 33.81 -55.65 -40.35
N PRO A 33 33.82 -54.31 -40.34
CA PRO A 33 34.19 -53.57 -39.15
C PRO A 33 33.22 -53.93 -38.02
N PRO A 34 33.68 -53.97 -36.75
CA PRO A 34 32.81 -54.25 -35.62
C PRO A 34 31.70 -53.20 -35.56
N GLU A 35 30.45 -53.66 -35.44
CA GLU A 35 29.31 -52.81 -35.18
C GLU A 35 29.55 -52.09 -33.84
N ASP A 36 29.62 -50.76 -33.89
CA ASP A 36 29.58 -49.93 -32.69
C ASP A 36 28.30 -50.25 -31.91
N PRO A 37 28.34 -50.47 -30.59
CA PRO A 37 27.14 -50.65 -29.80
C PRO A 37 26.40 -49.31 -29.72
N VAL A 38 25.46 -49.11 -30.65
CA VAL A 38 24.44 -48.06 -30.59
C VAL A 38 23.42 -48.44 -29.52
N ASN A 39 23.77 -48.26 -28.25
CA ASN A 39 22.76 -48.07 -27.20
C ASN A 39 23.30 -47.41 -25.93
N GLY A 40 23.95 -46.25 -26.07
CA GLY A 40 24.08 -45.30 -24.98
C GLY A 40 22.76 -44.58 -24.78
N SER A 41 21.78 -45.19 -24.09
CA SER A 41 20.65 -44.44 -23.58
C SER A 41 21.20 -43.38 -22.62
N HIS A 42 21.38 -42.15 -23.11
CA HIS A 42 21.63 -41.01 -22.25
C HIS A 42 20.39 -40.88 -21.36
N ARG A 43 20.39 -41.55 -20.20
CA ARG A 43 19.43 -41.30 -19.13
C ARG A 43 19.49 -39.80 -18.88
N ARG A 44 18.53 -39.06 -19.41
CA ARG A 44 18.35 -37.62 -19.13
C ARG A 44 18.19 -37.52 -17.62
N GLN A 45 19.29 -37.22 -16.93
CA GLN A 45 19.32 -37.16 -15.48
C GLN A 45 18.29 -36.10 -15.07
N ARG A 46 17.15 -36.55 -14.54
CA ARG A 46 16.04 -35.66 -14.21
C ARG A 46 16.57 -34.69 -13.15
N ARG A 47 16.44 -33.39 -13.43
CA ARG A 47 16.90 -32.38 -12.46
C ARG A 47 16.16 -32.57 -11.13
N PRO A 48 16.84 -32.35 -10.00
CA PRO A 48 16.23 -32.45 -8.68
C PRO A 48 14.93 -31.64 -8.62
N LEU A 49 13.93 -32.15 -7.87
CA LEU A 49 12.63 -31.49 -7.74
C LEU A 49 12.79 -30.05 -7.22
N ALA A 50 13.62 -29.84 -6.20
CA ALA A 50 13.92 -28.52 -5.64
C ALA A 50 14.44 -27.54 -6.70
N PHE A 51 15.36 -27.98 -7.58
CA PHE A 51 15.84 -27.13 -8.68
C PHE A 51 14.71 -26.77 -9.66
N ARG A 52 13.81 -27.72 -9.95
CA ARG A 52 12.66 -27.48 -10.84
C ARG A 52 11.67 -26.49 -10.22
N LEU A 53 11.38 -26.63 -8.93
CA LEU A 53 10.50 -25.73 -8.18
C LEU A 53 11.11 -24.34 -8.05
N HIS A 54 12.38 -24.22 -7.66
CA HIS A 54 13.10 -22.94 -7.60
C HIS A 54 13.07 -22.23 -8.96
N SER A 55 13.37 -22.98 -10.04
CA SER A 55 13.33 -22.46 -11.39
C SER A 55 11.91 -22.16 -11.89
N LEU A 56 10.85 -22.74 -11.31
CA LEU A 56 9.47 -22.45 -11.67
C LEU A 56 9.02 -21.16 -10.98
N LEU A 57 9.14 -21.13 -9.66
CA LEU A 57 8.79 -20.01 -8.79
C LEU A 57 9.54 -18.74 -9.19
N GLY A 58 10.87 -18.86 -9.31
CA GLY A 58 11.73 -17.72 -9.60
C GLY A 58 11.73 -17.26 -11.05
N LEU A 59 11.19 -18.03 -12.01
CA LEU A 59 11.22 -17.66 -13.44
C LEU A 59 9.85 -17.24 -13.98
N LYS A 60 8.75 -17.91 -13.58
CA LYS A 60 7.41 -17.58 -14.10
C LYS A 60 6.89 -16.27 -13.56
N LEU A 61 7.31 -15.90 -12.35
CA LEU A 61 6.89 -14.65 -11.69
C LEU A 61 8.03 -13.63 -11.62
N SER A 62 9.18 -13.91 -12.26
CA SER A 62 10.40 -13.11 -12.13
C SER A 62 10.23 -11.64 -12.48
N LEU A 63 9.42 -11.31 -13.50
CA LEU A 63 9.19 -9.94 -13.92
C LEU A 63 8.30 -9.19 -12.92
N LEU A 64 7.26 -9.86 -12.42
CA LEU A 64 6.38 -9.29 -11.41
C LEU A 64 7.13 -9.11 -10.09
N THR A 65 7.87 -10.12 -9.64
CA THR A 65 8.72 -10.04 -8.44
C THR A 65 9.79 -8.95 -8.59
N LEU A 66 10.47 -8.86 -9.75
CA LEU A 66 11.42 -7.78 -10.01
C LEU A 66 10.76 -6.41 -9.89
N PHE A 67 9.58 -6.23 -10.49
CA PHE A 67 8.85 -4.98 -10.45
C PHE A 67 8.45 -4.60 -9.02
N VAL A 68 7.84 -5.52 -8.29
CA VAL A 68 7.41 -5.32 -6.90
C VAL A 68 8.60 -5.05 -5.98
N CYS A 69 9.71 -5.78 -6.12
CA CYS A 69 10.92 -5.52 -5.34
C CYS A 69 11.50 -4.13 -5.64
N LEU A 70 11.51 -3.70 -6.91
CA LEU A 70 12.00 -2.37 -7.29
C LEU A 70 11.11 -1.26 -6.75
N THR A 71 9.79 -1.38 -6.90
CA THR A 71 8.84 -0.39 -6.37
C THR A 71 8.87 -0.34 -4.84
N GLY A 72 9.03 -1.49 -4.18
CA GLY A 72 9.20 -1.56 -2.73
C GLY A 72 10.49 -0.90 -2.25
N THR A 73 11.59 -1.13 -2.98
CA THR A 73 12.89 -0.48 -2.72
C THR A 73 12.77 1.05 -2.79
N LEU A 74 12.04 1.58 -3.78
CA LEU A 74 11.79 3.02 -3.90
C LEU A 74 10.85 3.54 -2.80
N ALA A 75 9.85 2.73 -2.40
CA ALA A 75 8.90 3.11 -1.36
C ALA A 75 9.55 3.31 0.02
N VAL A 76 10.61 2.54 0.34
CA VAL A 76 11.37 2.66 1.60
C VAL A 76 11.92 4.07 1.82
N VAL A 77 12.36 4.74 0.74
CA VAL A 77 12.93 6.10 0.78
C VAL A 77 12.00 7.13 0.14
N SER A 78 10.69 6.85 0.14
CA SER A 78 9.74 7.70 -0.57
C SER A 78 9.62 9.09 0.05
N ASP A 79 9.78 9.24 1.37
CA ASP A 79 9.84 10.54 2.05
C ASP A 79 11.08 11.35 1.62
N GLU A 80 12.23 10.71 1.45
CA GLU A 80 13.46 11.38 1.00
C GLU A 80 13.37 11.81 -0.47
N ILE A 81 12.77 10.97 -1.33
CA ILE A 81 12.50 11.35 -2.72
C ILE A 81 11.53 12.55 -2.74
N ASP A 82 10.52 12.53 -1.87
CA ASP A 82 9.56 13.61 -1.75
C ASP A 82 10.19 14.91 -1.25
N TRP A 83 11.09 14.82 -0.27
CA TRP A 83 11.90 15.94 0.23
C TRP A 83 12.78 16.58 -0.85
N LEU A 84 13.35 15.76 -1.75
CA LEU A 84 14.12 16.25 -2.90
C LEU A 84 13.25 17.02 -3.89
N LEU A 85 12.02 16.56 -4.12
CA LEU A 85 11.13 17.10 -5.14
C LEU A 85 10.26 18.28 -4.65
N ARG A 86 9.89 18.31 -3.37
CA ARG A 86 8.91 19.27 -2.83
C ARG A 86 9.50 20.07 -1.66
N PRO A 87 9.74 21.39 -1.85
CA PRO A 87 10.25 22.26 -0.78
C PRO A 87 9.35 22.31 0.47
N ALA A 88 8.04 22.14 0.33
CA ALA A 88 7.09 22.18 1.45
C ALA A 88 7.34 21.09 2.50
N VAL A 89 7.93 19.95 2.10
CA VAL A 89 8.20 18.80 2.98
C VAL A 89 9.40 19.05 3.90
N ARG A 90 10.22 20.06 3.62
CA ARG A 90 11.49 20.31 4.31
C ARG A 90 11.27 21.06 5.62
N ALA A 91 11.92 20.58 6.67
CA ALA A 91 12.00 21.23 7.98
C ALA A 91 13.43 21.63 8.34
N THR A 92 13.52 22.58 9.27
CA THR A 92 14.76 22.95 9.92
C THR A 92 14.98 22.02 11.11
N ALA A 93 16.08 21.27 11.11
CA ALA A 93 16.40 20.41 12.25
C ALA A 93 16.61 21.28 13.51
N THR A 94 15.95 20.91 14.61
CA THR A 94 16.05 21.60 15.89
C THR A 94 15.91 20.62 17.04
N ASP A 95 16.57 20.92 18.16
CA ASP A 95 16.40 20.20 19.43
C ASP A 95 15.26 20.78 20.28
N THR A 96 14.79 21.98 19.92
CA THR A 96 13.71 22.71 20.62
C THR A 96 12.57 23.01 19.65
N PRO A 97 11.80 22.01 19.22
CA PRO A 97 10.65 22.23 18.36
C PRO A 97 9.58 23.04 19.10
N ALA A 98 8.86 23.87 18.35
CA ALA A 98 7.61 24.49 18.78
C ALA A 98 6.62 23.41 19.21
N THR A 99 5.79 23.75 20.19
CA THR A 99 4.76 22.85 20.73
C THR A 99 3.75 22.44 19.66
N TRP A 100 3.06 21.32 19.89
CA TRP A 100 2.02 20.85 18.98
C TRP A 100 0.85 21.84 18.89
N GLY A 101 0.53 22.53 19.99
CA GLY A 101 -0.46 23.61 20.02
C GLY A 101 -0.04 24.80 19.17
N GLU A 102 1.22 25.25 19.23
CA GLU A 102 1.73 26.32 18.36
C GLU A 102 1.69 25.92 16.88
N GLN A 103 2.10 24.70 16.55
CA GLN A 103 2.06 24.18 15.18
C GLN A 103 0.62 24.08 14.66
N LEU A 104 -0.30 23.55 15.45
CA LEU A 104 -1.73 23.47 15.10
C LEU A 104 -2.34 24.87 14.93
N ALA A 105 -2.01 25.81 15.81
CA ALA A 105 -2.48 27.19 15.72
C ALA A 105 -1.95 27.88 14.45
N ALA A 106 -0.70 27.63 14.07
CA ALA A 106 -0.15 28.13 12.81
C ALA A 106 -0.89 27.56 11.59
N ALA A 107 -1.14 26.24 11.58
CA ALA A 107 -1.89 25.59 10.49
C ALA A 107 -3.33 26.12 10.39
N ARG A 108 -4.06 26.25 11.51
CA ARG A 108 -5.42 26.82 11.54
C ARG A 108 -5.47 28.27 11.08
N ARG A 109 -4.47 29.08 11.42
CA ARG A 109 -4.39 30.49 10.98
C ARG A 109 -4.12 30.61 9.48
N ALA A 110 -3.28 29.74 8.92
CA ALA A 110 -3.00 29.73 7.48
C ALA A 110 -4.18 29.20 6.66
N TYR A 111 -4.94 28.25 7.22
CA TYR A 111 -6.03 27.55 6.53
C TYR A 111 -7.35 27.56 7.32
N PRO A 112 -7.97 28.72 7.56
CA PRO A 112 -9.15 28.86 8.42
C PRO A 112 -10.41 28.16 7.88
N GLY A 113 -10.44 27.83 6.58
CA GLY A 113 -11.54 27.09 5.94
C GLY A 113 -11.43 25.57 6.03
N HIS A 114 -10.33 25.04 6.59
CA HIS A 114 -10.07 23.61 6.64
C HIS A 114 -10.26 23.06 8.06
N VAL A 115 -10.78 21.84 8.15
CA VAL A 115 -10.86 21.10 9.41
C VAL A 115 -9.66 20.18 9.52
N ILE A 116 -8.83 20.40 10.53
CA ILE A 116 -7.65 19.58 10.81
C ILE A 116 -8.05 18.45 11.75
N THR A 117 -7.83 17.21 11.33
CA THR A 117 -8.31 16.01 12.05
C THR A 117 -7.17 15.13 12.55
N PHE A 118 -6.01 15.22 11.92
CA PHE A 118 -4.87 14.37 12.22
C PHE A 118 -3.55 15.11 12.03
N ALA A 119 -2.56 14.83 12.87
CA ALA A 119 -1.21 15.34 12.74
C ALA A 119 -0.19 14.21 12.91
N ILE A 120 0.87 14.23 12.10
CA ILE A 120 1.99 13.29 12.17
C ILE A 120 3.30 14.05 12.08
N ALA A 121 4.21 13.79 13.02
CA ALA A 121 5.55 14.34 13.02
C ALA A 121 6.35 13.76 11.85
N GLY A 122 7.30 14.54 11.33
CA GLY A 122 8.31 14.00 10.43
C GLY A 122 9.03 12.81 11.06
N GLU A 123 9.29 11.75 10.28
CA GLU A 123 10.07 10.60 10.76
C GLU A 123 11.52 11.00 11.09
N GLU A 124 11.98 12.08 10.48
CA GLU A 124 13.33 12.61 10.61
C GLU A 124 13.28 14.12 10.88
N PRO A 125 14.28 14.71 11.56
CA PRO A 125 14.28 16.14 11.90
C PRO A 125 14.24 17.10 10.70
N TYR A 126 14.62 16.63 9.51
CA TYR A 126 14.57 17.40 8.27
C TYR A 126 13.21 17.34 7.54
N LEU A 127 12.24 16.60 8.08
CA LEU A 127 10.89 16.47 7.54
C LEU A 127 9.90 17.30 8.37
N ALA A 128 9.05 18.06 7.68
CA ALA A 128 8.00 18.87 8.30
C ALA A 128 6.89 18.00 8.92
N THR A 129 6.27 18.51 9.99
CA THR A 129 5.05 17.96 10.56
C THR A 129 3.92 18.08 9.54
N ARG A 130 3.15 17.02 9.36
CA ARG A 130 2.05 16.95 8.40
C ARG A 130 0.73 16.99 9.16
N PHE A 131 -0.12 17.95 8.82
CA PHE A 131 -1.48 18.06 9.31
C PHE A 131 -2.44 17.66 8.19
N SER A 132 -3.24 16.62 8.41
CA SER A 132 -4.32 16.29 7.51
C SER A 132 -5.46 17.26 7.74
N ALA A 133 -5.89 17.91 6.66
CA ALA A 133 -6.93 18.90 6.69
C ALA A 133 -7.97 18.60 5.60
N THR A 134 -9.24 18.84 5.88
CA THR A 134 -10.32 18.66 4.90
C THR A 134 -10.95 20.01 4.62
N ASP A 135 -10.97 20.41 3.36
CA ASP A 135 -11.56 21.67 2.92
C ASP A 135 -13.09 21.56 2.79
N ARG A 136 -13.74 22.68 2.42
CA ARG A 136 -15.18 22.67 2.20
C ARG A 136 -15.61 21.73 1.08
N SER A 137 -14.85 21.54 0.00
CA SER A 137 -15.26 20.57 -1.04
C SER A 137 -15.16 19.13 -0.57
N GLY A 138 -14.64 18.87 0.64
CA GLY A 138 -14.42 17.53 1.16
C GLY A 138 -13.11 16.92 0.67
N ASP A 139 -12.27 17.72 0.01
CA ASP A 139 -10.97 17.31 -0.47
C ASP A 139 -9.97 17.30 0.68
N GLN A 140 -9.16 16.24 0.71
CA GLN A 140 -8.14 16.07 1.72
C GLN A 140 -6.83 16.73 1.27
N ARG A 141 -6.35 17.65 2.10
CA ARG A 141 -5.08 18.37 1.96
C ARG A 141 -4.13 17.95 3.06
N VAL A 142 -2.84 18.06 2.78
CA VAL A 142 -1.78 17.91 3.77
C VAL A 142 -1.07 19.25 3.92
N ILE A 143 -1.17 19.84 5.11
CA ILE A 143 -0.47 21.08 5.45
C ILE A 143 0.86 20.71 6.10
N TYR A 144 1.96 21.27 5.59
CA TYR A 144 3.30 21.05 6.13
C TYR A 144 3.71 22.22 7.02
N VAL A 145 4.13 21.90 8.25
CA VAL A 145 4.58 22.88 9.24
C VAL A 145 6.00 22.52 9.66
N ASP A 146 6.91 23.49 9.56
CA ASP A 146 8.26 23.38 10.10
C ASP A 146 8.19 23.45 11.64
N PRO A 147 8.54 22.37 12.35
CA PRO A 147 8.45 22.33 13.81
C PRO A 147 9.43 23.29 14.48
N ALA A 148 10.48 23.78 13.82
CA ALA A 148 11.47 24.66 14.47
C ALA A 148 10.91 26.02 14.92
N GLY A 149 9.86 26.50 14.28
CA GLY A 149 9.24 27.79 14.62
C GLY A 149 7.74 27.84 14.35
N ALA A 150 7.09 26.68 14.20
CA ALA A 150 5.69 26.57 13.78
C ALA A 150 5.39 27.35 12.49
N VAL A 151 6.29 27.30 11.50
CA VAL A 151 6.14 28.02 10.23
C VAL A 151 5.50 27.11 9.19
N VAL A 152 4.36 27.53 8.65
CA VAL A 152 3.69 26.81 7.56
C VAL A 152 4.56 26.89 6.30
N ARG A 153 4.99 25.74 5.78
CA ARG A 153 5.81 25.62 4.57
C ARG A 153 4.99 25.56 3.30
N GLY A 154 3.73 25.18 3.41
CA GLY A 154 2.76 25.10 2.32
C GLY A 154 1.81 23.93 2.53
N GLU A 155 1.01 23.66 1.50
CA GLU A 155 0.13 22.49 1.44
C GLU A 155 0.44 21.66 0.20
N ALA A 156 -0.01 20.40 0.20
CA ALA A 156 -0.10 19.59 -0.99
C ALA A 156 -1.40 18.80 -1.01
N ASP A 157 -1.77 18.33 -2.19
CA ASP A 157 -2.72 17.23 -2.32
C ASP A 157 -2.28 16.04 -1.46
N TRP A 158 -3.25 15.20 -1.08
CA TRP A 158 -2.98 13.88 -0.52
C TRP A 158 -2.11 13.00 -1.45
N ILE A 159 -2.11 13.32 -2.74
CA ILE A 159 -1.25 12.70 -3.75
C ILE A 159 0.19 13.19 -3.56
N SER A 160 1.06 12.25 -3.22
CA SER A 160 2.47 12.47 -2.92
C SER A 160 3.30 11.37 -3.57
N VAL A 161 4.61 11.58 -3.65
CA VAL A 161 5.54 10.53 -4.05
C VAL A 161 5.37 9.29 -3.15
N VAL A 162 5.18 9.53 -1.84
CA VAL A 162 4.89 8.50 -0.84
C VAL A 162 3.63 7.71 -1.18
N SER A 163 2.50 8.38 -1.39
CA SER A 163 1.23 7.68 -1.67
C SER A 163 1.26 6.97 -3.03
N VAL A 164 1.90 7.55 -4.05
CA VAL A 164 2.07 6.94 -5.38
C VAL A 164 2.95 5.69 -5.32
N LEU A 165 4.14 5.76 -4.72
CA LEU A 165 5.05 4.62 -4.66
C LEU A 165 4.49 3.48 -3.81
N ARG A 166 3.85 3.80 -2.68
CA ARG A 166 3.21 2.79 -1.83
C ARG A 166 2.02 2.13 -2.53
N ALA A 167 1.11 2.92 -3.10
CA ALA A 167 -0.03 2.38 -3.87
C ALA A 167 0.44 1.54 -5.06
N LEU A 168 1.49 1.97 -5.77
CA LEU A 168 2.09 1.17 -6.83
C LEU A 168 2.67 -0.14 -6.29
N HIS A 169 3.36 -0.13 -5.16
CA HIS A 169 4.00 -1.31 -4.60
C HIS A 169 2.99 -2.36 -4.14
N TYR A 170 2.00 -1.98 -3.30
CA TYR A 170 1.11 -2.95 -2.67
C TYR A 170 -0.26 -3.07 -3.35
N LEU A 171 -0.77 -2.06 -4.07
CA LEU A 171 -2.01 -2.19 -4.85
C LEU A 171 -1.75 -2.43 -6.34
N LEU A 172 -0.56 -2.10 -6.87
CA LEU A 172 -0.33 -2.02 -8.32
C LEU A 172 -1.37 -1.12 -9.02
N PHE A 173 -1.95 -0.17 -8.28
CA PHE A 173 -3.15 0.61 -8.61
C PHE A 173 -4.42 -0.20 -8.93
N ALA A 174 -4.41 -1.52 -8.79
CA ALA A 174 -5.56 -2.36 -9.06
C ALA A 174 -6.77 -1.98 -8.16
N PRO A 175 -8.01 -2.03 -8.69
CA PRO A 175 -9.19 -1.70 -7.92
C PRO A 175 -9.43 -2.72 -6.79
N GLY A 176 -9.87 -2.22 -5.63
CA GLY A 176 -10.05 -3.03 -4.42
C GLY A 176 -8.74 -3.64 -3.91
N ASP A 177 -8.83 -4.76 -3.19
CA ASP A 177 -7.62 -5.40 -2.60
C ASP A 177 -6.97 -6.46 -3.51
N TRP A 178 -7.39 -6.58 -4.78
CA TRP A 178 -6.82 -7.61 -5.68
C TRP A 178 -5.31 -7.48 -5.84
N GLY A 179 -4.83 -6.25 -6.00
CA GLY A 179 -3.41 -5.95 -6.05
C GLY A 179 -2.70 -6.31 -4.75
N PHE A 180 -3.32 -5.98 -3.62
CA PHE A 180 -2.82 -6.32 -2.29
C PHE A 180 -2.62 -7.83 -2.14
N PHE A 181 -3.62 -8.63 -2.48
CA PHE A 181 -3.51 -10.09 -2.42
C PHE A 181 -2.45 -10.64 -3.38
N LEU A 182 -2.37 -10.12 -4.61
CA LEU A 182 -1.36 -10.54 -5.57
C LEU A 182 0.06 -10.27 -5.05
N VAL A 183 0.32 -9.05 -4.57
CA VAL A 183 1.64 -8.63 -4.09
C VAL A 183 2.03 -9.40 -2.83
N THR A 184 1.13 -9.48 -1.84
CA THR A 184 1.42 -10.18 -0.57
C THR A 184 1.56 -11.70 -0.74
N SER A 185 0.89 -12.31 -1.73
CA SER A 185 1.10 -13.72 -2.07
C SER A 185 2.51 -14.02 -2.61
N LEU A 186 3.23 -13.01 -3.12
CA LEU A 186 4.63 -13.19 -3.52
C LEU A 186 5.54 -13.49 -2.34
N GLY A 187 5.14 -13.18 -1.10
CA GLY A 187 5.82 -13.65 0.10
C GLY A 187 5.97 -15.18 0.12
N GLY A 188 4.92 -15.92 -0.26
CA GLY A 188 4.96 -17.37 -0.40
C GLY A 188 5.88 -17.85 -1.52
N VAL A 189 5.94 -17.10 -2.63
CA VAL A 189 6.85 -17.38 -3.75
C VAL A 189 8.30 -17.18 -3.32
N LEU A 190 8.60 -16.11 -2.58
CA LEU A 190 9.92 -15.83 -2.01
C LEU A 190 10.33 -16.91 -0.98
N ALA A 191 9.43 -17.28 -0.07
CA ALA A 191 9.66 -18.37 0.88
C ALA A 191 9.97 -19.70 0.16
N GLY A 192 9.15 -20.07 -0.82
CA GLY A 192 9.37 -21.28 -1.62
C GLY A 192 10.68 -21.23 -2.40
N ALA A 193 11.01 -20.09 -3.01
CA ALA A 193 12.26 -19.90 -3.74
C ALA A 193 13.48 -19.98 -2.81
N LEU A 194 13.41 -19.41 -1.61
CA LEU A 194 14.45 -19.48 -0.59
C LEU A 194 14.69 -20.93 -0.15
N VAL A 195 13.64 -21.63 0.29
CA VAL A 195 13.73 -23.04 0.75
C VAL A 195 14.28 -23.94 -0.34
N THR A 196 13.71 -23.86 -1.56
CA THR A 196 14.15 -24.69 -2.68
C THR A 196 15.56 -24.33 -3.17
N GLY A 197 15.97 -23.06 -3.04
CA GLY A 197 17.31 -22.59 -3.35
C GLY A 197 18.37 -23.16 -2.40
N LEU A 198 18.11 -23.13 -1.09
CA LEU A 198 18.99 -23.71 -0.07
C LEU A 198 19.14 -25.23 -0.23
N ILE A 199 18.06 -25.94 -0.53
CA ILE A 199 18.10 -27.39 -0.81
C ILE A 199 18.94 -27.69 -2.07
N THR A 200 18.83 -26.83 -3.09
CA THR A 200 19.53 -27.00 -4.37
C THR A 200 21.02 -26.72 -4.25
N TYR A 201 21.41 -25.67 -3.54
CA TYR A 201 22.81 -25.28 -3.36
C TYR A 201 23.43 -25.95 -2.14
N LYS A 202 23.77 -27.24 -2.28
CA LYS A 202 24.42 -28.02 -1.22
C LYS A 202 25.68 -27.31 -0.71
N LYS A 203 25.86 -27.29 0.62
CA LYS A 203 26.98 -26.61 1.29
C LYS A 203 27.05 -25.11 0.96
N PHE A 204 25.89 -24.44 0.91
CA PHE A 204 25.77 -23.02 0.54
C PHE A 204 26.73 -22.11 1.33
N TRP A 205 26.99 -22.43 2.58
CA TRP A 205 27.91 -21.72 3.47
C TRP A 205 29.33 -21.58 2.93
N ARG A 206 29.80 -22.50 2.07
CA ARG A 206 31.12 -22.38 1.42
C ARG A 206 31.15 -21.36 0.29
N GLY A 207 30.02 -20.72 -0.01
CA GLY A 207 29.83 -19.80 -1.12
C GLY A 207 29.96 -18.32 -0.79
N PHE A 208 29.92 -17.91 0.49
CA PHE A 208 29.80 -16.49 0.89
C PHE A 208 30.93 -15.62 0.34
N PHE A 209 32.14 -16.16 0.24
CA PHE A 209 33.33 -15.45 -0.20
C PHE A 209 33.87 -15.95 -1.55
N ARG A 210 33.05 -16.69 -2.32
CA ARG A 210 33.46 -17.15 -3.65
C ARG A 210 33.21 -16.04 -4.68
N LEU A 211 34.30 -15.50 -5.21
CA LEU A 211 34.23 -14.49 -6.27
C LEU A 211 33.58 -15.05 -7.55
N PRO A 212 32.70 -14.29 -8.21
CA PRO A 212 32.10 -14.68 -9.47
C PRO A 212 33.14 -14.88 -10.57
N ARG A 213 33.02 -15.97 -11.34
CA ARG A 213 34.00 -16.28 -12.40
C ARG A 213 33.71 -15.47 -13.66
N THR A 214 34.43 -14.37 -13.84
CA THR A 214 34.28 -13.45 -14.99
C THR A 214 34.80 -14.06 -16.30
N ALA A 215 35.89 -14.82 -16.25
CA ALA A 215 36.54 -15.41 -17.43
C ALA A 215 35.80 -16.62 -18.06
N LYS A 216 34.75 -17.16 -17.42
CA LYS A 216 34.04 -18.37 -17.89
C LYS A 216 32.77 -18.08 -18.69
N GLY A 217 32.64 -16.86 -19.19
CA GLY A 217 31.52 -16.40 -19.99
C GLY A 217 30.29 -15.98 -19.18
N ALA A 218 29.44 -15.17 -19.80
CA ALA A 218 28.35 -14.45 -19.12
C ALA A 218 27.35 -15.36 -18.38
N ARG A 219 27.07 -16.58 -18.87
CA ARG A 219 26.14 -17.50 -18.18
C ARG A 219 26.70 -17.96 -16.83
N VAL A 220 27.99 -18.29 -16.78
CA VAL A 220 28.64 -18.74 -15.55
C VAL A 220 28.74 -17.58 -14.57
N LEU A 221 29.12 -16.40 -15.08
CA LEU A 221 29.16 -15.16 -14.30
C LEU A 221 27.81 -14.87 -13.62
N TRP A 222 26.71 -14.75 -14.38
CA TRP A 222 25.39 -14.48 -13.79
C TRP A 222 24.92 -15.58 -12.85
N GLY A 223 25.26 -16.84 -13.13
CA GLY A 223 24.99 -17.96 -12.24
C GLY A 223 25.74 -17.88 -10.91
N ASP A 224 26.98 -17.39 -10.91
CA ASP A 224 27.77 -17.17 -9.69
C ASP A 224 27.28 -15.93 -8.94
N VAL A 225 26.99 -14.83 -9.64
CA VAL A 225 26.41 -13.60 -9.08
C VAL A 225 25.06 -13.88 -8.40
N HIS A 226 24.15 -14.59 -9.07
CA HIS A 226 22.83 -14.94 -8.51
C HIS A 226 22.96 -15.72 -7.19
N ARG A 227 23.91 -16.67 -7.12
CA ARG A 227 24.17 -17.44 -5.89
C ARG A 227 24.78 -16.58 -4.80
N LEU A 228 25.76 -15.75 -5.14
CA LEU A 228 26.44 -14.88 -4.17
C LEU A 228 25.44 -13.90 -3.54
N ILE A 229 24.67 -13.21 -4.37
CA ILE A 229 23.63 -12.28 -3.92
C ILE A 229 22.58 -13.01 -3.08
N GLY A 230 22.02 -14.11 -3.60
CA GLY A 230 21.00 -14.87 -2.88
C GLY A 230 21.48 -15.39 -1.52
N LEU A 231 22.77 -15.69 -1.39
CA LEU A 231 23.40 -16.15 -0.16
C LEU A 231 23.58 -15.04 0.88
N TRP A 232 24.07 -13.87 0.46
CA TRP A 232 24.20 -12.70 1.34
C TRP A 232 22.84 -12.12 1.75
N SER A 233 21.81 -12.31 0.93
CA SER A 233 20.46 -11.79 1.18
C SER A 233 19.51 -12.80 1.84
N ILE A 234 19.97 -13.98 2.30
CA ILE A 234 19.08 -15.02 2.90
C ILE A 234 18.17 -14.44 3.98
N TRP A 235 18.76 -13.71 4.94
CA TRP A 235 18.03 -13.14 6.06
C TRP A 235 16.98 -12.12 5.60
N PHE A 236 17.33 -11.29 4.61
CA PHE A 236 16.44 -10.28 4.05
C PHE A 236 15.29 -10.92 3.27
N VAL A 237 15.56 -11.94 2.43
CA VAL A 237 14.51 -12.68 1.72
C VAL A 237 13.56 -13.37 2.69
N PHE A 238 14.09 -13.96 3.76
CA PHE A 238 13.27 -14.55 4.82
C PHE A 238 12.36 -13.52 5.47
N LEU A 239 12.91 -12.36 5.86
CA LEU A 239 12.17 -11.27 6.49
C LEU A 239 11.05 -10.76 5.56
N MET A 240 11.37 -10.45 4.30
CA MET A 240 10.39 -10.01 3.30
C MET A 240 9.29 -11.04 3.09
N ALA A 241 9.63 -12.33 3.05
CA ALA A 241 8.65 -13.39 2.91
C ALA A 241 7.69 -13.48 4.11
N VAL A 242 8.22 -13.40 5.34
CA VAL A 242 7.43 -13.48 6.57
C VAL A 242 6.49 -12.27 6.70
N THR A 243 7.02 -11.06 6.57
CA THR A 243 6.23 -9.81 6.65
C THR A 243 5.17 -9.73 5.56
N SER A 244 5.50 -10.13 4.33
CA SER A 244 4.55 -10.18 3.20
C SER A 244 3.41 -11.19 3.44
N LEU A 245 3.71 -12.38 3.95
CA LEU A 245 2.70 -13.37 4.33
C LEU A 245 1.87 -12.93 5.54
N TRP A 246 2.48 -12.20 6.48
CA TRP A 246 1.75 -11.57 7.57
C TRP A 246 0.70 -10.59 7.05
N TYR A 247 1.08 -9.66 6.16
CA TYR A 247 0.14 -8.73 5.56
C TYR A 247 -0.99 -9.42 4.79
N LEU A 248 -0.68 -10.52 4.09
CA LEU A 248 -1.70 -11.36 3.45
C LEU A 248 -2.71 -11.88 4.50
N GLY A 249 -2.22 -12.46 5.60
CA GLY A 249 -3.06 -12.99 6.68
C GLY A 249 -3.89 -11.91 7.36
N GLU A 250 -3.28 -10.78 7.70
CA GLU A 250 -3.94 -9.62 8.31
C GLU A 250 -5.09 -9.12 7.42
N ARG A 251 -4.86 -8.96 6.11
CA ARG A 251 -5.92 -8.52 5.18
C ARG A 251 -7.04 -9.54 5.02
N VAL A 252 -6.73 -10.84 5.09
CA VAL A 252 -7.75 -11.90 5.07
C VAL A 252 -8.61 -11.86 6.34
N LEU A 253 -8.00 -11.68 7.51
CA LEU A 253 -8.73 -11.54 8.79
C LEU A 253 -9.64 -10.31 8.78
N TYR A 254 -9.11 -9.17 8.32
CA TYR A 254 -9.89 -7.94 8.15
C TYR A 254 -11.12 -8.15 7.24
N ARG A 255 -10.95 -8.83 6.11
CA ARG A 255 -12.06 -9.18 5.20
C ARG A 255 -13.08 -10.14 5.81
N ALA A 256 -12.66 -10.95 6.78
CA ALA A 256 -13.52 -11.85 7.52
C ALA A 256 -14.23 -11.15 8.70
N GLY A 257 -14.05 -9.84 8.88
CA GLY A 257 -14.67 -9.06 9.96
C GLY A 257 -13.96 -9.21 11.31
N VAL A 258 -12.75 -9.75 11.33
CA VAL A 258 -11.92 -9.82 12.54
C VAL A 258 -11.10 -8.53 12.62
N ASP A 259 -11.48 -7.66 13.55
CA ASP A 259 -10.69 -6.49 13.88
C ASP A 259 -9.59 -6.87 14.88
N LEU A 260 -8.35 -6.53 14.54
CA LEU A 260 -7.19 -6.75 15.40
C LEU A 260 -6.84 -5.49 16.21
N ASP A 261 -7.47 -4.36 15.92
CA ASP A 261 -7.31 -3.13 16.68
C ASP A 261 -8.15 -3.17 17.95
N VAL A 262 -7.63 -2.55 19.01
CA VAL A 262 -8.35 -2.38 20.28
C VAL A 262 -9.39 -1.27 20.09
N PRO A 263 -10.68 -1.49 20.43
CA PRO A 263 -11.69 -0.45 20.38
C PRO A 263 -11.24 0.76 21.19
N ARG A 264 -11.30 1.95 20.59
CA ARG A 264 -10.99 3.19 21.30
C ARG A 264 -12.14 3.57 22.23
N PRO A 265 -11.85 4.05 23.45
CA PRO A 265 -12.89 4.50 24.35
C PRO A 265 -13.55 5.77 23.79
N ALA A 266 -14.88 5.83 23.85
CA ALA A 266 -15.64 7.06 23.62
C ALA A 266 -15.91 7.76 24.96
N ILE A 267 -16.06 9.08 24.92
CA ILE A 267 -16.50 9.84 26.11
C ILE A 267 -17.94 9.44 26.40
N ALA A 268 -18.20 9.06 27.64
CA ALA A 268 -19.51 8.61 28.09
C ALA A 268 -20.56 9.73 27.92
N GLU A 269 -21.77 9.36 27.50
CA GLU A 269 -22.84 10.33 27.24
C GLU A 269 -23.20 11.12 28.51
N GLU A 270 -23.12 10.49 29.67
CA GLU A 270 -23.36 11.12 30.97
C GLU A 270 -22.36 12.25 31.26
N VAL A 271 -21.11 12.10 30.80
CA VAL A 271 -20.09 13.15 30.93
C VAL A 271 -20.40 14.33 30.00
N LEU A 272 -20.91 14.05 28.80
CA LEU A 272 -21.34 15.09 27.85
C LEU A 272 -22.60 15.81 28.34
N ASP A 273 -23.57 15.09 28.90
CA ASP A 273 -24.77 15.66 29.53
C ASP A 273 -24.45 16.58 30.70
N ALA A 274 -23.45 16.20 31.52
CA ALA A 274 -23.02 16.98 32.66
C ALA A 274 -22.35 18.32 32.28
N MET A 275 -21.96 18.54 31.02
CA MET A 275 -21.38 19.82 30.55
C MET A 275 -22.42 20.95 30.50
N GLY A 276 -23.71 20.61 30.56
CA GLY A 276 -24.80 21.58 30.52
C GLY A 276 -25.08 22.14 29.12
N PRO A 277 -25.84 23.25 29.02
CA PRO A 277 -26.37 23.75 27.75
C PRO A 277 -25.37 24.54 26.90
N GLU A 278 -24.22 24.90 27.47
CA GLU A 278 -23.21 25.71 26.78
C GLU A 278 -22.24 24.84 25.98
N VAL A 279 -21.69 25.40 24.89
CA VAL A 279 -20.68 24.73 24.08
C VAL A 279 -19.41 24.58 24.92
N PRO A 280 -18.99 23.34 25.24
CA PRO A 280 -17.83 23.13 26.07
C PRO A 280 -16.57 23.54 25.30
N ARG A 281 -15.67 24.23 26.00
CA ARG A 281 -14.37 24.61 25.42
C ARG A 281 -13.35 23.53 25.73
N PRO A 282 -12.74 22.89 24.72
CA PRO A 282 -11.65 21.96 24.96
C PRO A 282 -10.49 22.62 25.70
N LEU A 283 -9.80 21.85 26.52
CA LEU A 283 -8.57 22.30 27.16
C LEU A 283 -7.49 22.57 26.09
N PRO A 284 -6.51 23.46 26.38
CA PRO A 284 -5.39 23.70 25.46
C PRO A 284 -4.65 22.41 25.12
N LEU A 285 -4.33 22.22 23.83
CA LEU A 285 -3.73 20.98 23.31
C LEU A 285 -2.46 20.59 24.07
N ASP A 286 -1.57 21.55 24.35
CA ASP A 286 -0.31 21.26 25.04
C ASP A 286 -0.52 20.84 26.50
N SER A 287 -1.58 21.32 27.16
CA SER A 287 -1.96 20.84 28.49
C SER A 287 -2.44 19.39 28.45
N LEU A 288 -3.20 19.01 27.42
CA LEU A 288 -3.63 17.62 27.23
C LEU A 288 -2.45 16.70 26.91
N ILE A 289 -1.52 17.15 26.06
CA ILE A 289 -0.29 16.42 25.75
C ILE A 289 0.59 16.28 27.00
N ALA A 290 0.72 17.33 27.82
CA ALA A 290 1.46 17.26 29.07
C ALA A 290 0.87 16.20 30.03
N ARG A 291 -0.46 16.12 30.13
CA ARG A 291 -1.15 15.07 30.90
C ARG A 291 -0.90 13.67 30.33
N ALA A 292 -0.92 13.52 29.00
CA ALA A 292 -0.56 12.27 28.34
C ALA A 292 0.89 11.85 28.66
N SER A 293 1.83 12.78 28.62
CA SER A 293 3.24 12.53 28.95
C SER A 293 3.45 12.17 30.43
N VAL A 294 2.62 12.67 31.34
CA VAL A 294 2.62 12.25 32.75
C VAL A 294 2.05 10.83 32.91
N ALA A 295 0.98 10.50 32.19
CA ALA A 295 0.37 9.17 32.23
C ALA A 295 1.25 8.07 31.59
N LEU A 296 2.05 8.45 30.59
CA LEU A 296 3.02 7.60 29.93
C LEU A 296 4.39 8.29 29.88
N PRO A 297 5.19 8.20 30.96
CA PRO A 297 6.52 8.81 31.01
C PRO A 297 7.43 8.28 29.90
N GLY A 298 8.18 9.18 29.26
CA GLY A 298 9.08 8.85 28.15
C GLY A 298 8.40 8.73 26.78
N LEU A 299 7.11 9.03 26.68
CA LEU A 299 6.40 9.09 25.40
C LEU A 299 6.94 10.25 24.54
N SER A 300 7.58 9.92 23.43
CA SER A 300 7.89 10.83 22.34
C SER A 300 6.69 10.89 21.40
N VAL A 301 5.94 12.00 21.42
CA VAL A 301 4.71 12.16 20.64
C VAL A 301 5.03 12.24 19.15
N ARG A 302 4.45 11.33 18.36
CA ARG A 302 4.65 11.26 16.91
C ARG A 302 3.37 11.49 16.12
N GLN A 303 2.21 11.25 16.70
CA GLN A 303 0.92 11.43 16.03
C GLN A 303 -0.16 11.93 17.00
N LEU A 304 -1.07 12.75 16.46
CA LEU A 304 -2.25 13.24 17.16
C LEU A 304 -3.48 12.96 16.30
N TRP A 305 -4.48 12.29 16.87
CA TRP A 305 -5.84 12.27 16.31
C TRP A 305 -6.66 13.28 17.08
N LEU A 306 -7.01 14.38 16.42
CA LEU A 306 -7.80 15.45 17.02
C LEU A 306 -9.26 15.00 17.11
N PRO A 307 -9.97 15.37 18.17
CA PRO A 307 -11.38 15.03 18.31
C PRO A 307 -12.17 15.72 17.19
N THR A 308 -12.77 14.93 16.32
CA THR A 308 -13.66 15.43 15.26
C THR A 308 -15.12 15.29 15.63
N GLU A 309 -15.43 14.58 16.71
CA GLU A 309 -16.78 14.35 17.24
C GLU A 309 -16.79 14.67 18.75
N PRO A 310 -17.91 15.14 19.32
CA PRO A 310 -17.99 15.50 20.74
C PRO A 310 -17.59 14.36 21.70
N GLU A 311 -17.88 13.12 21.33
CA GLU A 311 -17.53 11.91 22.08
C GLU A 311 -16.10 11.40 21.82
N SER A 312 -15.40 11.95 20.83
CA SER A 312 -14.07 11.46 20.45
C SER A 312 -13.02 11.93 21.47
N PRO A 313 -12.16 11.03 21.97
CA PRO A 313 -10.98 11.44 22.73
C PRO A 313 -9.95 12.11 21.82
N LEU A 314 -9.03 12.86 22.43
CA LEU A 314 -7.74 13.17 21.81
C LEU A 314 -6.84 11.93 21.94
N ALA A 315 -6.45 11.34 20.80
CA ALA A 315 -5.48 10.25 20.80
C ALA A 315 -4.06 10.79 20.62
N VAL A 316 -3.22 10.68 21.65
CA VAL A 316 -1.81 11.03 21.60
C VAL A 316 -0.99 9.76 21.42
N ARG A 317 -0.42 9.56 20.23
CA ARG A 317 0.36 8.35 19.90
C ARG A 317 1.83 8.68 19.71
N GLY A 318 2.70 7.74 20.05
CA GLY A 318 4.13 7.97 20.04
C GLY A 318 4.99 6.75 20.33
N GLN A 319 6.29 7.01 20.40
CA GLN A 319 7.31 6.03 20.72
C GLN A 319 7.66 6.11 22.21
N ALA A 320 7.97 4.97 22.82
CA ALA A 320 8.43 4.89 24.20
C ALA A 320 9.68 3.98 24.26
N ALA A 321 9.84 3.20 25.34
CA ALA A 321 11.02 2.37 25.55
C ALA A 321 11.12 1.15 24.61
N ALA A 322 10.02 0.73 23.98
CA ALA A 322 9.96 -0.47 23.18
C ALA A 322 10.78 -0.35 21.87
N TRP A 323 11.72 -1.28 21.68
CA TRP A 323 12.48 -1.38 20.43
C TRP A 323 11.71 -2.16 19.35
N LEU A 324 11.95 -1.80 18.09
CA LEU A 324 11.50 -2.49 16.89
C LEU A 324 9.97 -2.60 16.80
N VAL A 325 9.30 -1.50 17.10
CA VAL A 325 7.85 -1.31 16.95
C VAL A 325 7.59 0.01 16.25
N ARG A 326 6.43 0.15 15.61
CA ARG A 326 6.00 1.39 14.96
C ARG A 326 6.19 2.59 15.90
N ASP A 327 6.51 3.75 15.33
CA ASP A 327 6.64 5.03 16.06
C ASP A 327 5.36 5.51 16.74
N ARG A 328 4.23 4.86 16.46
CA ARG A 328 2.89 5.13 17.02
C ARG A 328 2.36 3.97 17.87
N ALA A 329 3.22 3.04 18.27
CA ALA A 329 2.81 1.80 18.91
C ALA A 329 2.32 2.00 20.35
N ASN A 330 2.71 3.09 21.00
CA ASN A 330 2.21 3.47 22.31
C ASN A 330 1.29 4.69 22.20
N GLY A 331 0.45 4.90 23.20
CA GLY A 331 -0.21 6.18 23.33
C GLY A 331 -1.20 6.29 24.47
N VAL A 332 -1.89 7.41 24.49
CA VAL A 332 -2.81 7.80 25.55
C VAL A 332 -4.04 8.41 24.91
N GLU A 333 -5.21 7.96 25.34
CA GLU A 333 -6.50 8.55 25.00
C GLU A 333 -6.90 9.52 26.11
N VAL A 334 -7.06 10.79 25.76
CA VAL A 334 -7.34 11.86 26.72
C VAL A 334 -8.68 12.50 26.40
N ASN A 335 -9.54 12.66 27.42
CA ASN A 335 -10.76 13.44 27.28
C ASN A 335 -10.38 14.91 27.03
N PRO A 336 -10.72 15.51 25.88
CA PRO A 336 -10.32 16.87 25.54
C PRO A 336 -11.03 17.94 26.38
N LEU A 337 -12.17 17.62 26.99
CA LEU A 337 -12.98 18.55 27.78
C LEU A 337 -12.52 18.58 29.25
N THR A 338 -12.23 17.42 29.84
CA THR A 338 -11.88 17.29 31.27
C THR A 338 -10.38 17.10 31.51
N GLY A 339 -9.63 16.66 30.49
CA GLY A 339 -8.24 16.24 30.64
C GLY A 339 -8.07 14.90 31.36
N ALA A 340 -9.15 14.13 31.57
CA ALA A 340 -9.08 12.80 32.15
C ALA A 340 -8.43 11.81 31.20
N ILE A 341 -7.59 10.91 31.74
CA ILE A 341 -6.98 9.83 30.98
C ILE A 341 -7.98 8.69 30.86
N MET A 342 -8.35 8.34 29.63
CA MET A 342 -9.37 7.34 29.34
C MET A 342 -8.76 5.96 29.06
N ALA A 343 -7.63 5.93 28.37
CA ALA A 343 -6.86 4.72 28.14
C ALA A 343 -5.37 5.03 27.98
N VAL A 344 -4.53 4.05 28.31
CA VAL A 344 -3.08 4.08 28.08
C VAL A 344 -2.71 2.79 27.39
N ASP A 345 -2.26 2.90 26.14
CA ASP A 345 -1.81 1.78 25.33
C ASP A 345 -0.29 1.68 25.42
N ARG A 346 0.19 0.61 26.06
CA ARG A 346 1.61 0.30 26.19
C ARG A 346 1.92 -0.94 25.41
N VAL A 347 3.02 -0.90 24.67
CA VAL A 347 3.49 -2.06 23.90
C VAL A 347 3.83 -3.24 24.81
N GLU A 348 4.28 -2.97 26.04
CA GLU A 348 4.62 -3.98 27.04
C GLU A 348 3.41 -4.80 27.52
N ASP A 349 2.22 -4.21 27.45
CA ASP A 349 0.97 -4.84 27.88
C ASP A 349 0.27 -5.60 26.73
N MET A 350 0.80 -5.52 25.50
CA MET A 350 0.23 -6.17 24.33
C MET A 350 0.44 -7.69 24.37
N THR A 351 -0.54 -8.42 23.80
CA THR A 351 -0.36 -9.84 23.48
C THR A 351 0.82 -10.04 22.51
N PRO A 352 1.41 -11.25 22.43
CA PRO A 352 2.47 -11.52 21.46
C PRO A 352 2.07 -11.20 20.01
N LEU A 353 0.80 -11.45 19.65
CA LEU A 353 0.26 -11.08 18.34
C LEU A 353 0.13 -9.56 18.18
N GLY A 354 -0.38 -8.86 19.19
CA GLY A 354 -0.49 -7.39 19.18
C GLY A 354 0.88 -6.72 19.04
N ARG A 355 1.90 -7.21 19.75
CA ARG A 355 3.28 -6.74 19.59
C ARG A 355 3.82 -7.04 18.19
N TRP A 356 3.56 -8.24 17.65
CA TRP A 356 3.98 -8.60 16.30
C TRP A 356 3.40 -7.65 15.23
N VAL A 357 2.13 -7.25 15.36
CA VAL A 357 1.49 -6.26 14.47
C VAL A 357 2.28 -4.95 14.45
N GLN A 358 2.80 -4.51 15.61
CA GLN A 358 3.63 -3.30 15.69
C GLN A 358 5.06 -3.51 15.20
N THR A 359 5.60 -4.73 15.26
CA THR A 359 6.97 -5.05 14.83
C THR A 359 7.09 -5.38 13.34
N ALA A 360 6.04 -5.90 12.71
CA ALA A 360 6.07 -6.31 11.31
C ALA A 360 6.41 -5.15 10.36
N ASP A 361 5.87 -3.96 10.62
CA ASP A 361 6.12 -2.77 9.80
C ASP A 361 7.58 -2.30 9.85
N PRO A 362 8.19 -2.01 11.02
CA PRO A 362 9.60 -1.61 11.05
C PRO A 362 10.54 -2.65 10.46
N LEU A 363 10.23 -3.94 10.60
CA LEU A 363 10.97 -4.99 9.93
C LEU A 363 10.81 -4.92 8.40
N HIS A 364 9.62 -4.68 7.89
CA HIS A 364 9.37 -4.61 6.45
C HIS A 364 9.99 -3.36 5.81
N PHE A 365 9.84 -2.20 6.43
CA PHE A 365 10.31 -0.91 5.89
C PHE A 365 11.77 -0.61 6.25
N GLY A 366 12.28 -1.15 7.35
CA GLY A 366 13.63 -0.87 7.82
C GLY A 366 13.80 0.55 8.33
N ASP A 367 12.78 1.14 8.94
CA ASP A 367 12.74 2.54 9.40
C ASP A 367 13.09 2.72 10.89
N PHE A 368 13.52 1.66 11.58
CA PHE A 368 13.78 1.67 13.03
C PHE A 368 15.08 2.35 13.49
N ALA A 369 15.99 2.70 12.58
CA ALA A 369 17.20 3.49 12.87
C ALA A 369 17.35 4.64 11.88
N GLY A 370 16.21 5.21 11.48
CA GLY A 370 16.13 6.33 10.56
C GLY A 370 16.66 6.02 9.17
N LEU A 371 17.22 7.04 8.51
CA LEU A 371 17.76 6.90 7.15
C LEU A 371 18.83 5.80 7.03
N ALA A 372 19.62 5.55 8.08
CA ALA A 372 20.68 4.55 8.04
C ALA A 372 20.14 3.12 7.81
N SER A 373 19.10 2.71 8.55
CA SER A 373 18.47 1.39 8.33
C SER A 373 17.71 1.35 7.01
N LYS A 374 17.06 2.45 6.60
CA LYS A 374 16.39 2.55 5.29
C LYS A 374 17.38 2.30 4.15
N LEU A 375 18.59 2.86 4.21
CA LEU A 375 19.63 2.64 3.20
C LEU A 375 20.13 1.20 3.15
N VAL A 376 20.22 0.51 4.29
CA VAL A 376 20.50 -0.94 4.31
C VAL A 376 19.37 -1.70 3.62
N TRP A 377 18.12 -1.37 3.91
CA TRP A 377 16.95 -1.98 3.24
C TRP A 377 16.92 -1.71 1.75
N VAL A 378 17.28 -0.49 1.31
CA VAL A 378 17.44 -0.15 -0.11
C VAL A 378 18.53 -1.02 -0.75
N GLY A 379 19.70 -1.16 -0.10
CA GLY A 379 20.78 -2.00 -0.58
C GLY A 379 20.35 -3.46 -0.79
N PHE A 380 19.69 -4.06 0.20
CA PHE A 380 19.20 -5.43 0.10
C PHE A 380 17.98 -5.58 -0.84
N GLY A 381 17.14 -4.57 -0.96
CA GLY A 381 16.05 -4.49 -1.94
C GLY A 381 16.56 -4.47 -3.37
N LEU A 382 17.63 -3.72 -3.65
CA LEU A 382 18.34 -3.72 -4.93
C LEU A 382 19.00 -5.07 -5.20
N LEU A 383 19.62 -5.70 -4.19
CA LEU A 383 20.18 -7.05 -4.30
C LEU A 383 19.10 -8.09 -4.62
N LEU A 384 17.94 -8.03 -3.96
CA LEU A 384 16.82 -8.91 -4.23
C LEU A 384 16.27 -8.71 -5.66
N SER A 385 16.15 -7.45 -6.09
CA SER A 385 15.79 -7.09 -7.47
C SER A 385 16.80 -7.65 -8.47
N LEU A 386 18.10 -7.49 -8.19
CA LEU A 386 19.17 -8.05 -9.01
C LEU A 386 19.17 -9.58 -9.02
N SER A 387 18.78 -10.23 -7.93
CA SER A 387 18.58 -11.68 -7.88
C SER A 387 17.49 -12.15 -8.86
N ALA A 388 16.33 -11.48 -8.88
CA ALA A 388 15.27 -11.74 -9.84
C ALA A 388 15.74 -11.50 -11.29
N LEU A 389 16.43 -10.39 -11.55
CA LEU A 389 16.98 -10.04 -12.86
C LEU A 389 18.01 -11.08 -13.34
N THR A 390 18.94 -11.47 -12.48
CA THR A 390 19.98 -12.47 -12.82
C THR A 390 19.38 -13.84 -13.08
N GLY A 391 18.31 -14.23 -12.38
CA GLY A 391 17.53 -15.43 -12.68
C GLY A 391 17.00 -15.44 -14.12
N VAL A 392 16.43 -14.32 -14.58
CA VAL A 392 16.01 -14.13 -15.98
C VAL A 392 17.19 -14.22 -16.93
N LEU A 393 18.29 -13.51 -16.65
CA LEU A 393 19.47 -13.48 -17.51
C LEU A 393 20.09 -14.88 -17.71
N ILE A 394 20.19 -15.69 -16.64
CA ILE A 394 20.67 -17.08 -16.71
C ILE A 394 19.79 -17.91 -17.64
N TYR A 395 18.47 -17.76 -17.53
CA TYR A 395 17.53 -18.49 -18.36
C TYR A 395 17.61 -18.06 -19.83
N LEU A 396 17.59 -16.75 -20.12
CA LEU A 396 17.69 -16.23 -21.48
C LEU A 396 18.99 -16.69 -22.16
N ARG A 397 20.10 -16.75 -21.42
CA ARG A 397 21.38 -17.27 -21.92
C ARG A 397 21.35 -18.77 -22.18
N ARG A 398 20.44 -19.54 -21.57
CA ARG A 398 20.18 -20.94 -21.94
C ARG A 398 19.37 -21.05 -23.24
N LEU A 399 18.56 -20.03 -23.57
CA LEU A 399 17.77 -19.98 -24.80
C LEU A 399 18.55 -19.47 -26.03
N ARG A 400 19.74 -18.86 -25.88
CA ARG A 400 20.52 -18.24 -26.98
C ARG A 400 21.05 -19.20 -28.07
N SER A 401 20.57 -20.44 -28.11
CA SER A 401 20.50 -21.23 -29.36
C SER A 401 19.29 -20.85 -30.24
N ALA A 402 18.50 -19.82 -29.91
CA ALA A 402 17.32 -19.38 -30.64
C ALA A 402 17.29 -17.83 -30.82
N PRO A 403 16.75 -17.32 -31.96
CA PRO A 403 16.83 -15.92 -32.37
C PRO A 403 16.06 -14.91 -31.49
N SER A 404 16.45 -13.65 -31.61
CA SER A 404 16.31 -12.52 -30.67
C SER A 404 14.90 -12.00 -30.37
N LEU A 405 13.88 -12.37 -31.16
CA LEU A 405 12.47 -11.98 -30.94
C LEU A 405 11.73 -12.89 -29.95
N ILE A 406 12.40 -13.93 -29.42
CA ILE A 406 11.84 -14.94 -28.51
C ILE A 406 12.22 -14.68 -27.03
N ARG A 407 12.45 -13.43 -26.62
CA ARG A 407 12.96 -13.14 -25.26
C ARG A 407 11.98 -13.38 -24.11
N LEU A 408 10.67 -13.55 -24.36
CA LEU A 408 9.68 -13.80 -23.30
C LEU A 408 9.06 -15.21 -23.33
N ARG A 409 9.49 -16.12 -24.23
CA ARG A 409 8.96 -17.50 -24.29
C ARG A 409 9.18 -18.28 -22.99
N PHE A 410 10.09 -17.84 -22.13
CA PHE A 410 10.34 -18.47 -20.83
C PHE A 410 9.14 -18.45 -19.89
N LEU A 411 8.35 -17.37 -19.95
CA LEU A 411 7.11 -17.22 -19.21
C LEU A 411 6.01 -18.14 -19.80
N GLY A 412 6.17 -18.64 -21.02
CA GLY A 412 5.18 -19.48 -21.69
C GLY A 412 3.88 -18.70 -21.91
N PRO A 413 2.70 -19.28 -21.64
CA PRO A 413 1.42 -18.58 -21.73
C PRO A 413 1.34 -17.33 -20.83
N LEU A 414 2.05 -17.34 -19.69
CA LEU A 414 2.04 -16.24 -18.71
C LEU A 414 2.72 -14.96 -19.20
N ARG A 415 3.43 -14.97 -20.33
CA ARG A 415 4.12 -13.77 -20.85
C ARG A 415 3.18 -12.59 -21.06
N TRP A 416 1.97 -12.85 -21.56
CA TRP A 416 0.98 -11.81 -21.84
C TRP A 416 0.35 -11.30 -20.54
N PRO A 417 -0.16 -12.15 -19.64
CA PRO A 417 -0.58 -11.73 -18.31
C PRO A 417 0.50 -10.96 -17.54
N SER A 418 1.76 -11.40 -17.54
CA SER A 418 2.83 -10.71 -16.80
C SER A 418 3.18 -9.34 -17.39
N LEU A 419 3.22 -9.20 -18.72
CA LEU A 419 3.45 -7.89 -19.34
C LEU A 419 2.28 -6.94 -19.09
N VAL A 420 1.06 -7.46 -19.17
CA VAL A 420 -0.15 -6.70 -18.86
C VAL A 420 -0.13 -6.29 -17.39
N ALA A 421 0.15 -7.21 -16.46
CA ALA A 421 0.20 -6.95 -15.01
C ALA A 421 1.32 -5.99 -14.57
N VAL A 422 2.43 -5.90 -15.29
CA VAL A 422 3.59 -5.04 -14.93
C VAL A 422 3.60 -3.71 -15.71
N GLY A 423 2.96 -3.66 -16.88
CA GLY A 423 2.94 -2.47 -17.75
C GLY A 423 1.57 -1.84 -17.90
N ILE A 424 0.68 -2.51 -18.63
CA ILE A 424 -0.62 -1.93 -19.04
C ILE A 424 -1.57 -1.76 -17.86
N VAL A 425 -1.62 -2.72 -16.94
CA VAL A 425 -2.49 -2.68 -15.76
C VAL A 425 -2.06 -1.57 -14.82
N PRO A 426 -0.79 -1.45 -14.37
CA PRO A 426 -0.42 -0.35 -13.49
C PRO A 426 -0.62 1.02 -14.13
N VAL A 427 -0.38 1.18 -15.44
CA VAL A 427 -0.58 2.47 -16.14
C VAL A 427 -2.07 2.77 -16.36
N GLY A 428 -2.85 1.81 -16.84
CA GLY A 428 -4.29 1.97 -17.04
C GLY A 428 -5.04 2.12 -15.73
N CYS A 429 -4.65 1.35 -14.72
CA CYS A 429 -5.16 1.51 -13.36
C CYS A 429 -4.67 2.79 -12.71
N PHE A 430 -3.45 3.28 -12.95
CA PHE A 430 -3.05 4.62 -12.52
C PHE A 430 -4.00 5.67 -13.12
N LEU A 431 -4.24 5.63 -14.43
CA LEU A 431 -5.17 6.56 -15.07
C LEU A 431 -6.60 6.43 -14.50
N LEU A 432 -7.09 5.23 -14.22
CA LEU A 432 -8.45 5.01 -13.69
C LEU A 432 -8.58 5.27 -12.19
N PHE A 433 -7.56 4.97 -11.40
CA PHE A 433 -7.50 5.20 -9.96
C PHE A 433 -7.41 6.71 -9.65
N TRP A 434 -6.82 7.48 -10.57
CA TRP A 434 -6.60 8.92 -10.42
C TRP A 434 -7.47 9.79 -11.32
N LEU A 435 -8.33 9.21 -12.16
CA LEU A 435 -9.41 9.97 -12.80
C LEU A 435 -10.34 10.43 -11.67
N PRO A 436 -10.55 11.74 -11.48
CA PRO A 436 -11.48 12.22 -10.47
C PRO A 436 -12.84 11.60 -10.77
N GLY A 437 -13.32 10.77 -9.85
CA GLY A 437 -14.73 10.40 -9.84
C GLY A 437 -15.51 11.71 -9.80
N THR A 438 -16.35 11.96 -10.79
CA THR A 438 -17.19 13.14 -10.87
C THR A 438 -18.16 13.17 -9.69
N ALA A 439 -17.72 13.75 -8.60
CA ALA A 439 -18.50 14.41 -7.56
C ALA A 439 -17.65 15.60 -7.13
N ALA A 440 -17.67 16.65 -7.96
CA ALA A 440 -16.84 17.85 -7.83
C ALA A 440 -17.14 18.68 -6.56
N ASP A 441 -18.01 18.16 -5.69
CA ASP A 441 -18.50 18.79 -4.48
C ASP A 441 -18.35 17.89 -3.24
N GLY A 442 -17.70 16.72 -3.32
CA GLY A 442 -17.47 15.80 -2.18
C GLY A 442 -18.72 15.21 -1.50
N LEU A 443 -19.93 15.56 -1.93
CA LEU A 443 -21.21 15.10 -1.36
C LEU A 443 -21.74 13.84 -2.05
N GLY A 444 -21.15 13.46 -3.19
CA GLY A 444 -21.48 12.25 -3.94
C GLY A 444 -22.14 12.56 -5.29
N ALA A 445 -22.62 11.53 -5.99
CA ALA A 445 -23.17 11.67 -7.33
C ALA A 445 -24.62 12.21 -7.36
N HIS A 446 -25.30 12.28 -6.22
CA HIS A 446 -26.70 12.68 -6.14
C HIS A 446 -26.94 13.69 -5.00
N ALA A 447 -27.31 14.93 -5.34
CA ALA A 447 -27.70 15.92 -4.34
C ALA A 447 -29.10 15.62 -3.80
N ALA A 448 -29.29 15.62 -2.47
CA ALA A 448 -30.63 15.63 -1.86
C ALA A 448 -31.14 17.06 -1.70
N GLY A 449 -30.28 17.98 -1.28
CA GLY A 449 -30.59 19.40 -1.19
C GLY A 449 -29.72 20.12 -0.19
N SER A 450 -29.94 21.43 -0.10
CA SER A 450 -29.30 22.32 0.84
C SER A 450 -30.33 23.20 1.54
N GLY A 451 -30.02 23.67 2.73
CA GLY A 451 -30.92 24.54 3.47
C GLY A 451 -30.47 24.83 4.90
N PRO A 452 -31.12 25.81 5.55
CA PRO A 452 -30.89 26.09 6.95
C PRO A 452 -31.52 24.99 7.83
N VAL A 453 -30.84 24.65 8.92
CA VAL A 453 -31.29 23.73 9.97
C VAL A 453 -31.02 24.42 11.28
N GLY A 454 -32.03 25.07 11.87
CA GLY A 454 -31.78 25.97 13.00
C GLY A 454 -30.76 27.05 12.63
N ARG A 455 -29.58 27.01 13.27
CA ARG A 455 -28.44 27.92 13.03
C ARG A 455 -27.39 27.41 12.06
N TRP A 456 -27.49 26.15 11.63
CA TRP A 456 -26.55 25.55 10.69
C TRP A 456 -27.04 25.74 9.25
N GLN A 457 -26.09 25.87 8.33
CA GLN A 457 -26.35 25.61 6.91
C GLN A 457 -25.91 24.17 6.63
N ALA A 458 -26.80 23.36 6.07
CA ALA A 458 -26.51 21.97 5.72
C ALA A 458 -26.65 21.72 4.22
N GLU A 459 -25.77 20.89 3.68
CA GLU A 459 -25.85 20.35 2.33
C GLU A 459 -25.78 18.82 2.43
N ALA A 460 -26.69 18.10 1.79
CA ALA A 460 -26.75 16.65 1.83
C ALA A 460 -26.69 16.07 0.41
N GLY A 461 -25.88 15.03 0.26
CA GLY A 461 -25.78 14.24 -0.97
C GLY A 461 -25.55 12.76 -0.69
N ALA A 462 -25.70 11.94 -1.72
CA ALA A 462 -25.50 10.51 -1.67
C ALA A 462 -24.50 10.06 -2.74
N ASP A 463 -23.76 9.00 -2.43
CA ASP A 463 -22.82 8.38 -3.38
C ASP A 463 -23.51 7.84 -4.64
N ARG A 464 -24.81 7.54 -4.54
CA ARG A 464 -25.66 7.17 -5.66
C ARG A 464 -27.10 7.58 -5.40
N SER A 465 -27.90 7.69 -6.47
CA SER A 465 -29.33 7.90 -6.33
C SER A 465 -29.97 6.70 -5.61
N PRO A 466 -30.75 6.93 -4.54
CA PRO A 466 -31.48 5.86 -3.85
C PRO A 466 -32.62 5.35 -4.75
N ALA A 467 -32.66 4.03 -5.00
CA ALA A 467 -33.71 3.41 -5.81
C ALA A 467 -34.63 2.53 -4.94
N ARG A 468 -35.92 2.48 -5.28
CA ARG A 468 -36.95 1.73 -4.51
C ARG A 468 -36.74 0.21 -4.46
N ASN A 469 -35.91 -0.34 -5.34
CA ASN A 469 -35.61 -1.78 -5.45
C ASN A 469 -34.09 -2.04 -5.46
N ASP A 470 -33.29 -1.21 -4.78
CA ASP A 470 -31.86 -1.47 -4.59
C ASP A 470 -31.62 -1.94 -3.15
N ASP A 471 -31.29 -3.23 -3.00
CA ASP A 471 -31.03 -3.87 -1.71
C ASP A 471 -29.68 -3.46 -1.08
N ARG A 472 -28.90 -2.62 -1.77
CA ARG A 472 -27.64 -2.14 -1.24
C ARG A 472 -27.89 -0.92 -0.33
N PRO A 473 -27.16 -0.79 0.78
CA PRO A 473 -27.21 0.40 1.61
C PRO A 473 -26.65 1.61 0.86
N VAL A 474 -27.14 2.81 1.22
CA VAL A 474 -26.73 4.07 0.59
C VAL A 474 -25.92 4.88 1.60
N ARG A 475 -24.72 5.29 1.19
CA ARG A 475 -23.90 6.23 1.97
C ARG A 475 -24.35 7.65 1.66
N TRP A 476 -24.76 8.34 2.71
CA TRP A 476 -25.10 9.74 2.68
C TRP A 476 -23.95 10.56 3.25
N ARG A 477 -23.73 11.73 2.67
CA ARG A 477 -22.77 12.73 3.15
C ARG A 477 -23.50 14.02 3.45
N VAL A 478 -23.10 14.63 4.56
CA VAL A 478 -23.62 15.92 5.01
C VAL A 478 -22.44 16.84 5.25
N ARG A 479 -22.58 18.07 4.78
CA ARG A 479 -21.66 19.17 5.08
C ARG A 479 -22.40 20.19 5.89
N LEU A 480 -21.73 20.73 6.92
CA LEU A 480 -22.22 21.84 7.72
C LEU A 480 -21.37 23.09 7.46
N CYS A 481 -21.85 24.25 7.92
CA CYS A 481 -21.06 25.47 7.87
C CYS A 481 -19.73 25.35 8.65
N VAL A 482 -18.64 25.92 8.10
CA VAL A 482 -17.31 25.86 8.72
C VAL A 482 -17.31 26.53 10.08
N GLY A 483 -16.74 25.86 11.08
CA GLY A 483 -16.69 26.32 12.47
C GLY A 483 -18.00 26.13 13.26
N CYS A 484 -19.05 25.60 12.63
CA CYS A 484 -20.32 25.34 13.30
C CYS A 484 -20.38 23.98 14.00
N TYR A 485 -19.35 23.15 13.82
CA TYR A 485 -19.31 21.80 14.37
C TYR A 485 -19.21 21.79 15.89
N ASP A 486 -18.49 22.75 16.49
CA ASP A 486 -18.40 22.86 17.95
C ASP A 486 -19.77 23.14 18.59
N LEU A 487 -20.71 23.72 17.83
CA LEU A 487 -22.08 23.98 18.29
C LEU A 487 -22.94 22.70 18.31
N LEU A 488 -22.51 21.67 17.60
CA LEU A 488 -23.24 20.42 17.41
C LEU A 488 -22.90 19.45 18.53
N ARG A 489 -23.94 18.93 19.20
CA ARG A 489 -23.80 17.86 20.18
C ARG A 489 -23.97 16.49 19.54
N GLU A 490 -24.92 16.37 18.63
CA GLU A 490 -25.18 15.12 17.90
C GLU A 490 -25.79 15.44 16.53
N ALA A 491 -25.41 14.67 15.52
CA ALA A 491 -26.08 14.70 14.22
C ALA A 491 -26.48 13.29 13.79
N ALA A 492 -27.68 13.17 13.25
CA ALA A 492 -28.20 11.91 12.72
C ALA A 492 -28.95 12.11 11.41
N LEU A 493 -28.87 11.09 10.56
CA LEU A 493 -29.73 10.95 9.39
C LEU A 493 -30.75 9.85 9.61
N ALA A 494 -31.94 10.04 9.07
CA ALA A 494 -32.96 9.01 9.02
C ALA A 494 -33.78 9.15 7.74
N TYR A 495 -34.33 8.04 7.28
CA TYR A 495 -35.47 8.13 6.38
C TYR A 495 -36.76 8.38 7.16
N GLY A 496 -37.74 8.99 6.50
CA GLY A 496 -39.05 9.20 7.08
C GLY A 496 -40.06 9.78 6.10
N ASP A 497 -41.23 10.09 6.63
CA ASP A 497 -42.35 10.65 5.88
C ASP A 497 -42.48 12.15 6.14
N ALA A 498 -43.55 12.76 5.62
CA ALA A 498 -43.84 14.18 5.87
C ALA A 498 -44.05 14.50 7.36
N ALA A 499 -44.44 13.50 8.16
CA ALA A 499 -44.68 13.66 9.60
C ALA A 499 -43.38 13.74 10.43
N GLY A 500 -42.27 13.20 9.94
CA GLY A 500 -41.00 13.19 10.69
C GLY A 500 -40.06 12.03 10.35
N PRO A 501 -38.84 12.03 10.90
CA PRO A 501 -37.89 10.92 10.79
C PRO A 501 -38.39 9.69 11.55
N ASP A 502 -38.19 8.48 11.00
CA ASP A 502 -38.36 7.24 11.77
C ASP A 502 -37.26 7.16 12.85
N PRO A 503 -37.62 7.17 14.16
CA PRO A 503 -36.65 7.09 15.25
C PRO A 503 -35.79 5.82 15.19
N ALA A 504 -36.35 4.68 14.76
CA ALA A 504 -35.63 3.40 14.69
C ALA A 504 -34.65 3.36 13.52
N ALA A 505 -34.87 4.18 12.49
CA ALA A 505 -34.01 4.31 11.32
C ALA A 505 -32.92 5.38 11.49
N ARG A 506 -32.87 6.11 12.63
CA ARG A 506 -31.82 7.09 12.89
C ARG A 506 -30.44 6.43 12.88
N ARG A 507 -29.52 7.04 12.16
CA ARG A 507 -28.10 6.67 12.12
C ARG A 507 -27.28 7.92 12.39
N ARG A 508 -26.43 7.86 13.41
CA ARG A 508 -25.52 8.94 13.75
C ARG A 508 -24.55 9.19 12.59
N LEU A 509 -24.32 10.47 12.32
CA LEU A 509 -23.33 10.94 11.37
C LEU A 509 -21.96 10.94 12.04
N ALA A 510 -20.95 10.41 11.35
CA ALA A 510 -19.57 10.37 11.80
C ALA A 510 -18.66 11.13 10.82
N GLY A 511 -17.52 11.63 11.31
CA GLY A 511 -16.54 12.41 10.53
C GLY A 511 -16.38 13.84 11.03
N ASP A 512 -15.98 14.73 10.12
CA ASP A 512 -15.75 16.15 10.42
C ASP A 512 -16.78 17.08 9.76
N ALA A 513 -16.77 18.36 10.12
CA ALA A 513 -17.74 19.37 9.66
C ALA A 513 -17.92 19.44 8.13
N ASN A 514 -16.88 19.14 7.36
CA ASN A 514 -16.88 19.19 5.91
C ASN A 514 -17.22 17.84 5.27
N ARG A 515 -17.20 16.74 6.03
CA ARG A 515 -17.36 15.37 5.54
C ARG A 515 -18.07 14.45 6.54
N LEU A 516 -19.22 14.85 7.04
CA LEU A 516 -20.05 13.95 7.84
C LEU A 516 -20.66 12.89 6.96
N SER A 517 -20.75 11.65 7.44
CA SER A 517 -21.38 10.57 6.70
C SER A 517 -22.05 9.54 7.58
N ALA A 518 -23.10 8.93 7.03
CA ALA A 518 -23.78 7.79 7.61
C ALA A 518 -24.22 6.84 6.50
N VAL A 519 -24.30 5.55 6.82
CA VAL A 519 -24.81 4.53 5.91
C VAL A 519 -26.23 4.20 6.34
N LEU A 520 -27.20 4.55 5.48
CA LEU A 520 -28.60 4.21 5.70
C LEU A 520 -28.92 2.85 5.04
N PRO A 521 -29.84 2.06 5.62
CA PRO A 521 -30.30 0.80 5.02
C PRO A 521 -30.92 1.02 3.63
N PRO A 522 -31.10 -0.04 2.83
CA PRO A 522 -31.85 0.06 1.58
C PRO A 522 -33.31 0.48 1.82
N LEU A 523 -33.93 1.11 0.81
CA LEU A 523 -35.33 1.50 0.86
C LEU A 523 -36.22 0.28 0.55
N SER A 524 -37.20 0.01 1.42
CA SER A 524 -38.19 -1.05 1.19
C SER A 524 -39.17 -0.67 0.07
N SER A 525 -39.61 -1.65 -0.71
CA SER A 525 -40.53 -1.47 -1.84
C SER A 525 -41.99 -1.24 -1.44
N GLN A 526 -42.39 -1.66 -0.22
CA GLN A 526 -43.80 -1.62 0.20
C GLN A 526 -44.23 -0.28 0.83
N GLU A 527 -43.33 0.42 1.51
CA GLU A 527 -43.56 1.75 2.13
C GLU A 527 -42.29 2.61 2.02
N ALA A 528 -41.88 2.93 0.80
CA ALA A 528 -40.65 3.70 0.60
C ALA A 528 -40.78 5.11 1.22
N PRO A 529 -39.92 5.48 2.20
CA PRO A 529 -39.97 6.78 2.83
C PRO A 529 -39.77 7.88 1.79
N ARG A 530 -40.54 8.97 1.93
CA ARG A 530 -40.58 10.04 0.92
C ARG A 530 -39.44 11.05 1.09
N ARG A 531 -38.85 11.10 2.28
CA ARG A 531 -37.93 12.18 2.67
C ARG A 531 -36.70 11.64 3.38
N LEU A 532 -35.58 12.32 3.14
CA LEU A 532 -34.37 12.23 3.98
C LEU A 532 -34.48 13.30 5.05
N TRP A 533 -34.33 12.92 6.31
CA TRP A 533 -34.32 13.81 7.45
C TRP A 533 -32.91 13.93 8.01
N LEU A 534 -32.47 15.17 8.23
CA LEU A 534 -31.29 15.51 9.03
C LEU A 534 -31.76 16.05 10.36
N VAL A 535 -31.31 15.43 11.44
CA VAL A 535 -31.58 15.81 12.82
C VAL A 535 -30.27 16.28 13.44
N LEU A 536 -30.21 17.55 13.86
CA LEU A 536 -29.09 18.13 14.58
C LEU A 536 -29.55 18.46 15.99
N ARG A 537 -28.82 17.97 16.99
CA ARG A 537 -29.03 18.31 18.39
C ARG A 537 -27.90 19.22 18.85
N ASP A 538 -28.27 20.27 19.57
CA ASP A 538 -27.33 21.21 20.12
C ASP A 538 -27.04 20.96 21.60
N TRP A 539 -26.12 21.72 22.19
CA TRP A 539 -25.74 21.54 23.59
C TRP A 539 -26.87 21.83 24.58
N SER A 540 -27.85 22.67 24.22
CA SER A 540 -29.04 22.92 25.04
C SER A 540 -30.04 21.74 25.06
N GLY A 541 -29.81 20.74 24.20
CA GLY A 541 -30.71 19.62 23.98
C GLY A 541 -31.81 19.91 22.95
N ALA A 542 -31.81 21.08 22.32
CA ALA A 542 -32.77 21.42 21.28
C ALA A 542 -32.48 20.60 20.01
N GLU A 543 -33.51 19.94 19.48
CA GLU A 543 -33.44 19.26 18.18
C GLU A 543 -33.90 20.20 17.06
N HIS A 544 -33.08 20.28 16.02
CA HIS A 544 -33.36 21.02 14.80
C HIS A 544 -33.39 20.03 13.64
N THR A 545 -34.46 20.08 12.85
CA THR A 545 -34.65 19.12 11.76
C THR A 545 -34.86 19.83 10.43
N VAL A 546 -34.31 19.26 9.37
CA VAL A 546 -34.65 19.60 7.99
C VAL A 546 -34.90 18.31 7.22
N SER A 547 -35.65 18.41 6.13
CA SER A 547 -35.84 17.27 5.25
C SER A 547 -35.89 17.64 3.79
N TRP A 548 -35.46 16.70 2.96
CA TRP A 548 -35.46 16.83 1.49
C TRP A 548 -36.23 15.67 0.85
N PRO A 549 -36.98 15.93 -0.23
CA PRO A 549 -37.65 14.86 -0.97
C PRO A 549 -36.62 13.91 -1.59
N LEU A 550 -36.84 12.60 -1.46
CA LEU A 550 -35.97 11.57 -2.07
C LEU A 550 -36.32 11.27 -3.52
N PHE A 551 -37.60 11.46 -3.88
CA PHE A 551 -38.15 11.19 -5.20
C PHE A 551 -38.98 12.41 -5.64
N GLU A 552 -38.95 12.73 -6.93
CA GLU A 552 -39.91 13.69 -7.49
C GLU A 552 -41.34 13.17 -7.28
N PRO A 553 -42.31 14.03 -6.94
CA PRO A 553 -43.71 13.63 -6.95
C PRO A 553 -44.05 13.17 -8.37
N LYS A 554 -44.66 11.99 -8.52
CA LYS A 554 -45.28 11.62 -9.79
C LYS A 554 -46.30 12.70 -10.10
N THR A 555 -46.07 13.47 -11.16
CA THR A 555 -47.12 14.27 -11.78
C THR A 555 -48.09 13.27 -12.41
N ASP A 556 -49.26 13.14 -11.80
CA ASP A 556 -50.38 12.35 -12.35
C ASP A 556 -50.94 12.99 -13.63
#